data_AF-A0A0S3SA20-F1
#
_entry.id   AF-A0A0S3SA20-F1
#
_cell.length_a   1.000
_cell.length_b   1.000
_cell.length_c   1.000
_cell.angle_alpha   90.00
_cell.angle_beta   90.00
_cell.angle_gamma   90.00
#
_symmetry.space_group_name_H-M   'P 1'
#
loop_
_entity.id
_entity.type
_entity.pdbx_description
1 polymer ?
#
loop_
_entity_poly.entity_id
_entity_poly.type
_entity_poly.pdbx_seq_one_letter_code
_entity_poly.pdbx_strand_id
1 'polypeptide(L)'
;MVLFFLGVTYPEKQLVEEELERDGSHIITNREVHLVSTTEKGCVVYYKDGFEEVYDGCILAVHAPDALRLLGDEATYDEQRILGD
;
A
#
# COMPACT_ATOMS: atom_id res chain seq x y z
N MET A 1 5.15 8.18 -5.00
CA MET A 1 4.84 7.71 -3.62
C MET A 1 3.34 7.50 -3.56
N VAL A 2 2.87 6.25 -3.53
CA VAL A 2 1.43 5.97 -3.42
C VAL A 2 1.14 5.69 -1.96
N LEU A 3 0.32 6.55 -1.36
CA LEU A 3 -0.17 6.39 0.01
C LEU A 3 -1.56 5.76 -0.06
N PHE A 4 -1.69 4.53 0.42
CA PHE A 4 -2.98 3.88 0.61
C PHE A 4 -3.51 4.23 2.00
N PHE A 5 -4.53 5.10 2.08
CA PHE A 5 -5.25 5.35 3.32
C PHE A 5 -6.46 4.42 3.45
N LEU A 6 -6.37 3.44 4.34
CA LEU A 6 -7.53 2.66 4.76
C LEU A 6 -8.29 3.40 5.86
N GLY A 7 -9.48 3.90 5.50
CA GLY A 7 -10.66 3.77 6.37
C GLY A 7 -10.81 4.68 7.60
N VAL A 8 -10.40 5.96 7.59
CA VAL A 8 -10.81 6.89 8.66
C VAL A 8 -11.30 8.23 8.12
N THR A 9 -12.54 8.61 8.46
CA THR A 9 -13.15 9.89 8.10
C THR A 9 -13.02 10.87 9.25
N TYR A 10 -11.99 11.72 9.18
CA TYR A 10 -11.83 12.92 10.02
C TYR A 10 -11.76 14.15 9.11
N PRO A 11 -12.16 15.34 9.57
CA PRO A 11 -12.04 16.58 8.79
C PRO A 11 -10.59 16.88 8.35
N GLU A 12 -9.60 16.40 9.11
CA GLU A 12 -8.18 16.52 8.76
C GLU A 12 -7.77 15.69 7.55
N LYS A 13 -8.50 14.60 7.24
CA LYS A 13 -8.23 13.77 6.06
C LYS A 13 -8.33 14.58 4.77
N GLN A 14 -9.36 15.43 4.66
CA GLN A 14 -9.63 16.18 3.44
C GLN A 14 -8.53 17.21 3.16
N LEU A 15 -7.99 17.85 4.20
CA LEU A 15 -6.86 18.76 4.08
C LEU A 15 -5.60 18.04 3.58
N VAL A 16 -5.34 16.83 4.09
CA VAL A 16 -4.18 16.02 3.65
C VAL A 16 -4.36 15.57 2.20
N GLU A 17 -5.56 15.14 1.80
CA GLU A 17 -5.85 14.76 0.42
C GLU A 17 -5.63 15.93 -0.55
N GLU A 18 -6.16 17.12 -0.24
CA GLU A 18 -6.00 18.33 -1.06
C GLU A 18 -4.52 18.75 -1.19
N GLU A 19 -3.74 18.68 -0.11
CA GLU A 19 -2.33 19.05 -0.12
C GLU A 19 -1.49 18.05 -0.93
N LEU A 20 -1.77 16.75 -0.80
CA LEU A 20 -1.11 15.70 -1.59
C LEU A 20 -1.42 15.84 -3.08
N GLU A 21 -2.67 16.11 -3.46
CA GLU A 21 -3.07 16.35 -4.85
C GLU A 21 -2.42 17.62 -5.41
N ARG A 22 -2.35 18.71 -4.63
CA ARG A 22 -1.67 19.96 -5.01
C ARG A 22 -0.19 19.74 -5.29
N ASP A 23 0.45 18.86 -4.53
CA ASP A 23 1.86 18.48 -4.72
C ASP A 23 2.07 17.46 -5.86
N GLY A 24 0.99 17.08 -6.57
CA GLY A 24 1.01 16.21 -7.74
C GLY A 24 0.88 14.72 -7.43
N SER A 25 0.56 14.35 -6.18
CA SER A 25 0.29 12.97 -5.81
C SER A 25 -1.05 12.52 -6.39
N HIS A 26 -1.11 11.24 -6.77
CA HIS A 26 -2.35 10.62 -7.23
C HIS A 26 -2.92 9.76 -6.10
N ILE A 27 -4.14 10.06 -5.68
CA ILE A 27 -4.83 9.35 -4.61
C ILE A 27 -5.82 8.37 -5.24
N ILE A 28 -5.64 7.08 -4.93
CA ILE A 28 -6.54 6.02 -5.39
C ILE A 28 -7.34 5.55 -4.19
N THR A 29 -8.65 5.82 -4.19
CA THR A 29 -9.58 5.39 -3.14
C THR A 29 -10.49 4.27 -3.64
N ASN A 30 -11.17 3.59 -2.71
CA ASN A 30 -12.10 2.49 -3.00
C ASN A 30 -11.48 1.32 -3.79
N ARG A 31 -10.16 1.17 -3.73
CA ARG A 31 -9.44 0.06 -4.36
C ARG A 31 -8.69 -0.72 -3.29
N GLU A 32 -9.13 -1.95 -3.07
CA GLU A 32 -8.53 -2.83 -2.06
C GLU A 32 -7.36 -3.59 -2.67
N VAL A 33 -6.19 -3.47 -2.04
CA VAL A 33 -5.00 -4.22 -2.41
C VAL A 33 -5.14 -5.66 -1.92
N HIS A 34 -4.86 -6.61 -2.80
CA HIS A 34 -4.90 -8.04 -2.52
C HIS A 34 -3.52 -8.61 -2.20
N LEU A 35 -2.51 -8.24 -2.98
CA LEU A 35 -1.14 -8.76 -2.89
C LEU A 35 -0.15 -7.68 -3.35
N VAL A 36 1.02 -7.65 -2.75
CA VAL A 36 2.15 -6.82 -3.17
C VAL A 36 3.34 -7.73 -3.41
N SER A 37 3.80 -7.77 -4.66
CA SER A 37 4.92 -8.61 -5.09
C SER A 37 6.17 -7.77 -5.33
N THR A 38 7.34 -8.27 -4.94
CA THR A 38 8.62 -7.60 -5.15
C THR A 38 9.28 -8.10 -6.43
N THR A 39 9.75 -7.18 -7.25
CA THR A 39 10.42 -7.46 -8.54
C THR A 39 11.78 -6.77 -8.60
N GLU A 40 12.63 -7.15 -9.55
CA GLU A 40 13.96 -6.53 -9.73
C GLU A 40 13.91 -5.01 -9.99
N LYS A 41 12.77 -4.49 -10.45
CA LYS A 41 12.60 -3.07 -10.83
C LYS A 41 11.72 -2.27 -9.86
N GLY A 42 11.26 -2.89 -8.76
CA GLY A 42 10.33 -2.28 -7.83
C GLY A 42 9.30 -3.28 -7.32
N CYS A 43 8.03 -2.90 -7.28
CA CYS A 43 6.95 -3.75 -6.79
C CYS A 43 5.72 -3.71 -7.71
N VAL A 44 4.98 -4.82 -7.74
CA VAL A 44 3.69 -4.92 -8.40
C VAL A 44 2.60 -5.01 -7.32
N VAL A 45 1.63 -4.12 -7.43
CA VAL A 45 0.47 -4.09 -6.54
C VAL A 45 -0.70 -4.73 -7.28
N TYR A 46 -1.19 -5.84 -6.75
CA TYR A 46 -2.36 -6.55 -7.24
C TYR A 46 -3.58 -6.13 -6.45
N TYR A 47 -4.62 -5.74 -7.15
CA TYR A 47 -5.88 -5.33 -6.57
C TYR A 47 -6.90 -6.47 -6.63
N LYS A 48 -7.91 -6.44 -5.74
CA LYS A 48 -8.94 -7.48 -5.70
C LYS A 48 -9.80 -7.57 -6.96
N ASP A 49 -9.87 -6.49 -7.73
CA ASP A 49 -10.61 -6.40 -9.00
C ASP A 49 -9.83 -7.03 -10.18
N GLY A 50 -8.65 -7.60 -9.93
CA GLY A 50 -7.80 -8.23 -10.93
C GLY A 50 -6.92 -7.26 -11.71
N PHE A 51 -6.94 -5.97 -11.36
CA PHE A 51 -5.99 -5.00 -11.89
C PHE A 51 -4.64 -5.14 -11.19
N GLU A 52 -3.59 -4.78 -11.92
CA GLU A 52 -2.22 -4.75 -11.42
C GLU A 52 -1.57 -3.42 -11.82
N GLU A 53 -0.73 -2.88 -10.94
CA GLU A 53 0.04 -1.67 -11.20
C GLU A 53 1.48 -1.83 -10.72
N VAL A 54 2.41 -1.32 -11.52
CA VAL A 54 3.86 -1.41 -11.25
C VAL A 54 4.35 -0.08 -10.69
N TYR A 55 5.14 -0.16 -9.63
CA TYR A 55 5.73 0.96 -8.93
C TYR A 55 7.23 0.72 -8.70
N ASP A 56 8.05 1.77 -8.66
CA ASP A 56 9.47 1.64 -8.33
C ASP A 56 9.70 1.22 -6.86
N GLY A 57 8.70 1.44 -6.01
CA GLY A 57 8.67 1.00 -4.62
C GLY A 57 7.36 1.37 -3.93
N CYS A 58 7.07 0.73 -2.80
CA CYS A 58 5.84 0.95 -2.03
C CYS A 58 6.13 1.18 -0.53
N ILE A 59 5.23 1.91 0.13
CA ILE A 59 5.18 2.02 1.59
C ILE A 59 3.82 1.47 2.03
N LEU A 60 3.83 0.45 2.89
CA LEU A 60 2.62 -0.17 3.40
C LEU A 60 2.23 0.44 4.74
N ALA A 61 1.27 1.36 4.73
CA ALA A 61 0.72 1.99 5.93
C ALA A 61 -0.48 1.20 6.48
N VAL A 62 -0.25 -0.07 6.82
CA VAL A 62 -1.26 -0.99 7.36
C VAL A 62 -0.80 -1.63 8.67
N HIS A 63 -1.68 -2.32 9.37
CA HIS A 63 -1.28 -3.10 10.55
C HIS A 63 -0.26 -4.17 10.16
N ALA A 64 0.71 -4.45 11.03
CA ALA A 64 1.78 -5.43 10.77
C ALA A 64 1.31 -6.80 10.25
N PRO A 65 0.30 -7.48 10.85
CA PRO A 65 -0.20 -8.73 10.30
C PRO A 65 -0.90 -8.57 8.95
N ASP A 66 -1.52 -7.42 8.68
CA ASP A 66 -2.09 -7.12 7.37
C ASP A 66 -1.00 -6.89 6.32
N ALA A 67 0.12 -6.26 6.68
CA ALA A 67 1.27 -6.12 5.79
C ALA A 67 1.82 -7.49 5.40
N LEU A 68 1.96 -8.43 6.35
CA LEU A 68 2.35 -9.81 6.03
C LEU A 68 1.34 -10.51 5.12
N ARG A 69 0.04 -10.31 5.35
CA ARG A 69 -1.00 -10.87 4.47
C ARG A 69 -0.92 -10.31 3.05
N LEU A 70 -0.55 -9.03 2.90
CA LEU A 70 -0.35 -8.39 1.59
C LEU A 70 0.94 -8.87 0.90
N LEU A 71 2.01 -9.14 1.64
CA LEU A 71 3.26 -9.67 1.06
C LEU A 71 3.15 -11.17 0.73
N GLY A 72 2.30 -11.90 1.46
CA GLY A 72 2.06 -13.32 1.25
C GLY A 72 3.33 -14.16 1.34
N ASP A 73 3.48 -15.10 0.40
CA ASP A 73 4.63 -16.01 0.34
C ASP A 73 5.94 -15.30 -0.06
N GLU A 74 5.88 -14.05 -0.53
CA GLU A 74 7.04 -13.25 -0.89
C GLU A 74 7.63 -12.47 0.29
N ALA A 75 6.98 -12.49 1.46
CA ALA A 75 7.52 -11.87 2.66
C ALA A 75 8.87 -12.50 3.02
N THR A 76 9.91 -11.68 3.10
CA THR A 76 11.24 -12.12 3.51
C THR A 76 11.26 -12.58 4.96
N TYR A 77 12.31 -13.33 5.35
CA TYR A 77 12.47 -13.78 6.73
C TYR A 77 12.49 -12.62 7.74
N ASP A 78 13.14 -11.50 7.39
CA ASP A 78 13.19 -10.34 8.27
C ASP A 78 11.82 -9.65 8.39
N GLU A 79 11.07 -9.53 7.30
CA GLU A 79 9.71 -8.99 7.33
C GLU A 79 8.77 -9.85 8.18
N GLN A 80 8.80 -11.18 8.00
CA GLN A 80 8.03 -12.12 8.81
C GLN A 80 8.39 -12.01 10.30
N ARG A 81 9.69 -11.90 10.61
CA ARG A 81 10.16 -11.79 12.00
C ARG A 81 9.78 -10.46 12.65
N ILE A 82 9.83 -9.35 11.91
CA ILE A 82 9.56 -8.01 12.46
C ILE A 82 8.05 -7.74 12.55
N LEU A 83 7.27 -8.20 11.58
CA LEU A 83 5.84 -7.92 11.48
C LEU A 83 4.95 -9.01 12.09
N GLY A 84 5.52 -10.18 12.40
CA GLY A 84 4.79 -11.35 12.89
C GLY A 84 4.72 -11.49 14.42
N ASP A 85 5.33 -10.57 15.17
CA ASP A 85 5.32 -10.52 16.65
C ASP A 85 4.06 -9.84 17.22
#